data_AF-A0A6J7C0R5-F1
#
_entry.id   AF-A0A6J7C0R5-F1
#
_cell.length_a   1.000
_cell.length_b   1.000
_cell.length_c   1.000
_cell.angle_alpha   90.00
_cell.angle_beta   90.00
_cell.angle_gamma   90.00
#
_symmetry.space_group_name_H-M   'P 1'
#
loop_
_entity.id
_entity.type
_entity.pdbx_description
1 polymer ?
#
loop_
_entity_poly.entity_id
_entity_poly.type
_entity_poly.pdbx_seq_one_letter_code
_entity_poly.pdbx_strand_id
1 'polypeptide(L)'
;MPRDVLAERPMNARLVGKHCESGDVLIFDAGLPADLCVGDVLATPVTGAYGYSMASNYNKLTRPPVVFVRDGVARVVVRRESFEDLVRCDLGPETLVACIP
;
A
#
# COMPACT_ATOMS: atom_id res chain seq x y z
N MET A 1 10.95 -15.74 1.88
CA MET A 1 10.47 -15.83 3.29
C MET A 1 11.22 -14.77 4.08
N PRO A 2 10.60 -14.04 5.03
CA PRO A 2 11.27 -12.95 5.73
C PRO A 2 12.57 -13.49 6.33
N ARG A 3 13.69 -12.88 5.97
CA ARG A 3 15.01 -13.23 6.51
C ARG A 3 15.00 -12.78 7.96
N ASP A 4 14.60 -13.68 8.87
CA ASP A 4 14.63 -13.58 10.32
C ASP A 4 14.27 -12.20 10.94
N VAL A 5 13.17 -12.15 11.70
CA VAL A 5 12.74 -10.92 12.39
C VAL A 5 13.76 -10.41 13.41
N LEU A 6 14.69 -11.26 13.85
CA LEU A 6 15.77 -10.95 14.79
C LEU A 6 17.10 -10.60 14.12
N ALA A 7 17.17 -10.63 12.78
CA ALA A 7 18.40 -10.29 12.05
C ALA A 7 18.86 -8.85 12.34
N GLU A 8 20.17 -8.65 12.34
CA GLU A 8 20.79 -7.34 12.50
C GLU A 8 20.41 -6.39 11.35
N ARG A 9 20.21 -5.11 11.67
CA ARG A 9 19.77 -4.08 10.72
C ARG A 9 20.68 -2.85 10.84
N PRO A 10 21.93 -2.93 10.34
CA PRO A 10 22.94 -1.92 10.60
C PRO A 10 22.81 -0.68 9.70
N MET A 11 22.03 -0.75 8.62
CA MET A 11 21.78 0.38 7.73
C MET A 11 20.60 1.20 8.25
N ASN A 12 20.68 2.52 8.10
CA ASN A 12 19.59 3.42 8.46
C ASN A 12 19.12 4.22 7.25
N ALA A 13 17.80 4.32 7.05
CA ALA A 13 17.22 5.10 5.97
C ALA A 13 15.80 5.58 6.31
N ARG A 14 15.33 6.58 5.57
CA ARG A 14 13.92 6.98 5.60
C ARG A 14 13.10 6.08 4.68
N LEU A 15 12.09 5.42 5.22
CA LEU A 15 11.13 4.65 4.44
C LEU A 15 9.97 5.54 4.01
N VAL A 16 9.86 5.77 2.70
CA VAL A 16 8.81 6.60 2.08
C VAL A 16 7.86 5.76 1.25
N GLY A 17 6.66 6.27 1.04
CA GLY A 17 5.67 5.65 0.18
C GLY A 17 5.85 6.05 -1.28
N LYS A 18 4.76 5.92 -2.04
CA LYS A 18 4.74 6.15 -3.49
C LYS A 18 3.95 7.39 -3.89
N HIS A 19 3.37 8.10 -2.93
CA HIS A 19 2.65 9.32 -3.17
C HIS A 19 3.65 10.46 -3.42
N CYS A 20 3.26 11.41 -4.28
CA CYS A 20 4.08 12.57 -4.61
C CYS A 20 4.20 13.58 -3.46
N GLU A 21 3.51 13.34 -2.35
CA GLU A 21 3.50 14.22 -1.20
C GLU A 21 4.78 14.03 -0.39
N SER A 22 5.44 15.14 -0.05
CA SER A 22 6.65 15.18 0.78
C SER A 22 6.46 14.53 2.14
N GLY A 23 5.23 14.56 2.65
CA GLY A 23 4.80 13.94 3.90
C GLY A 23 4.52 12.44 3.81
N ASP A 24 4.65 11.79 2.65
CA ASP A 24 4.45 10.33 2.51
C ASP A 24 5.65 9.53 3.07
N VAL A 25 5.87 9.69 4.38
CA VAL A 25 6.92 9.03 5.15
C VAL A 25 6.28 7.99 6.05
N LEU A 26 6.61 6.72 5.86
CA LEU A 26 6.13 5.62 6.72
C LEU A 26 6.98 5.52 7.99
N ILE A 27 8.31 5.62 7.85
CA ILE A 27 9.26 5.54 8.97
C ILE A 27 10.40 6.53 8.69
N PHE A 28 10.63 7.46 9.62
CA PHE A 28 11.69 8.46 9.47
C PHE A 28 13.10 7.88 9.56
N ASP A 29 13.28 6.90 10.44
CA ASP A 29 14.56 6.30 10.82
C ASP A 29 14.40 4.77 10.88
N ALA A 30 14.44 4.12 9.71
CA ALA A 30 14.24 2.69 9.58
C ALA A 30 15.58 1.96 9.61
N GLY A 31 15.77 1.10 10.62
CA GLY A 31 16.82 0.08 10.59
C GLY A 31 16.53 -0.97 9.53
N LEU A 32 17.44 -1.15 8.59
CA LEU A 32 17.33 -2.05 7.45
C LEU A 32 18.54 -2.99 7.32
N PRO A 33 18.37 -4.17 6.70
CA PRO A 33 19.49 -5.03 6.32
C PRO A 33 20.46 -4.30 5.38
N ALA A 34 21.76 -4.58 5.52
CA ALA A 34 22.79 -3.96 4.69
C ALA A 34 22.75 -4.43 3.22
N ASP A 35 22.13 -5.58 2.95
CA ASP A 35 22.03 -6.19 1.63
C ASP A 35 20.66 -5.98 0.96
N LEU A 36 19.86 -5.02 1.45
CA LEU A 36 18.57 -4.67 0.89
C LEU A 36 18.69 -4.27 -0.59
N CYS A 37 17.86 -4.87 -1.44
CA CYS A 37 17.88 -4.64 -2.87
C CYS A 37 16.47 -4.47 -3.47
N VAL A 38 16.41 -3.94 -4.69
CA VAL A 38 15.14 -3.79 -5.42
C VAL A 38 14.53 -5.18 -5.67
N GLY A 39 13.27 -5.34 -5.28
CA GLY A 39 12.56 -6.62 -5.35
C GLY A 39 12.39 -7.28 -3.98
N ASP A 40 13.12 -6.84 -2.95
CA ASP A 40 12.88 -7.27 -1.58
C ASP A 40 11.53 -6.75 -1.05
N VAL A 41 10.98 -7.50 -0.10
CA VAL A 41 9.69 -7.18 0.53
C VAL A 41 9.94 -6.66 1.94
N LEU A 42 9.42 -5.47 2.22
CA LEU A 42 9.37 -4.88 3.55
C LEU A 42 8.01 -5.14 4.20
N ALA A 43 8.02 -5.43 5.51
CA ALA A 43 6.82 -5.63 6.31
C ALA A 43 6.77 -4.62 7.46
N THR A 44 5.69 -3.85 7.54
CA THR A 44 5.43 -2.92 8.63
C THR A 44 4.42 -3.56 9.62
N PRO A 45 4.87 -3.99 10.81
CA PRO A 45 3.97 -4.59 11.80
C PRO A 45 3.04 -3.53 12.40
N VAL A 46 2.07 -3.98 13.23
CA VAL A 46 1.14 -3.10 13.96
C VAL A 46 0.22 -2.28 13.03
N THR A 47 -0.07 -2.81 11.85
CA THR A 47 -0.94 -2.17 10.83
C THR A 47 -2.38 -2.71 10.83
N GLY A 48 -2.74 -3.54 11.82
CA GLY A 48 -4.04 -4.23 11.87
C GLY A 48 -5.22 -3.33 12.23
N ALA A 49 -5.00 -2.32 13.07
CA ALA A 49 -6.02 -1.32 13.40
C ALA A 49 -5.80 -0.06 12.57
N TYR A 50 -6.90 0.58 12.14
CA TYR A 50 -6.93 1.86 11.42
C TYR A 50 -6.22 1.92 10.05
N GLY A 51 -5.35 0.97 9.70
CA GLY A 51 -4.63 0.95 8.43
C GLY A 51 -5.57 0.82 7.22
N TYR A 52 -6.12 -0.37 6.99
CA TYR A 52 -7.00 -0.58 5.83
C TYR A 52 -8.27 0.27 5.89
N SER A 53 -8.85 0.48 7.07
CA SER A 53 -10.09 1.25 7.23
C SER A 53 -9.94 2.74 6.90
N MET A 54 -8.73 3.30 7.02
CA MET A 54 -8.43 4.69 6.64
C MET A 54 -7.73 4.78 5.28
N ALA A 55 -7.54 3.68 4.56
CA ALA A 55 -6.90 3.68 3.26
C ALA A 55 -7.77 4.42 2.22
N SER A 56 -7.13 5.26 1.41
CA SER A 56 -7.77 6.04 0.37
C SER A 56 -7.22 5.68 -1.02
N ASN A 57 -7.86 6.23 -2.06
CA ASN A 57 -7.39 6.15 -3.44
C ASN A 57 -6.62 7.41 -3.86
N TYR A 58 -5.93 8.06 -2.92
CA TYR A 58 -5.11 9.24 -3.21
C TYR A 58 -4.09 8.93 -4.33
N ASN A 59 -3.89 9.88 -5.25
CA ASN A 59 -3.18 9.70 -6.52
C ASN A 59 -3.70 8.58 -7.43
N LYS A 60 -5.01 8.25 -7.33
CA LYS A 60 -5.68 7.18 -8.10
C LYS A 60 -4.94 5.84 -7.97
N LEU A 61 -4.53 5.52 -6.75
CA LEU A 61 -3.86 4.28 -6.42
C LEU A 61 -4.87 3.26 -5.88
N THR A 62 -4.79 2.03 -6.39
CA THR A 62 -5.66 0.94 -5.95
C THR A 62 -5.32 0.52 -4.52
N ARG A 63 -6.34 0.31 -3.68
CA ARG A 63 -6.12 -0.23 -2.34
C ARG A 63 -5.63 -1.68 -2.42
N PRO A 64 -4.67 -2.06 -1.56
CA PRO A 64 -4.12 -3.41 -1.55
C PRO A 64 -5.17 -4.43 -1.07
N PRO A 65 -5.00 -5.72 -1.33
CA PRO A 65 -5.86 -6.74 -0.76
C PRO A 65 -5.62 -6.89 0.75
N VAL A 66 -6.60 -7.45 1.46
CA VAL A 66 -6.42 -7.97 2.83
C VAL A 66 -6.41 -9.48 2.78
N VAL A 67 -5.41 -10.09 3.43
CA VAL A 67 -5.19 -11.53 3.46
C VAL A 67 -5.21 -12.01 4.91
N PHE A 68 -5.96 -13.05 5.19
CA PHE A 68 -5.87 -13.79 6.44
C PHE A 68 -4.92 -14.96 6.27
N VAL A 69 -3.99 -15.12 7.21
CA VAL A 69 -3.03 -16.22 7.23
C VAL A 69 -3.20 -16.98 8.53
N ARG A 70 -3.33 -18.30 8.44
CA ARG A 70 -3.42 -19.19 9.60
C ARG A 70 -2.85 -20.55 9.22
N ASP A 71 -2.00 -21.12 10.07
CA ASP A 71 -1.45 -22.47 9.92
C ASP A 71 -0.80 -22.71 8.54
N GLY A 72 -0.07 -21.71 8.04
CA GLY A 72 0.59 -21.76 6.72
C GLY A 72 -0.35 -21.54 5.52
N VAL A 73 -1.65 -21.40 5.74
CA VAL A 73 -2.66 -21.18 4.69
C VAL A 73 -3.02 -19.71 4.62
N ALA A 74 -2.95 -19.14 3.40
CA ALA A 74 -3.34 -17.77 3.12
C ALA A 74 -4.65 -17.71 2.34
N ARG A 75 -5.54 -16.78 2.72
CA ARG A 75 -6.82 -16.53 2.05
C ARG A 75 -7.06 -15.03 1.89
N VAL A 76 -7.35 -14.59 0.67
CA VAL A 76 -7.80 -13.22 0.41
C VAL A 76 -9.19 -13.04 1.01
N VAL A 77 -9.36 -12.02 1.85
CA VAL A 77 -10.65 -11.67 2.48
C VAL A 77 -11.20 -10.34 1.98
N VAL A 78 -10.32 -9.48 1.46
CA VAL A 78 -10.69 -8.32 0.66
C VAL A 78 -9.82 -8.32 -0.58
N ARG A 79 -10.44 -8.35 -1.76
CA ARG A 79 -9.71 -8.32 -3.03
C ARG A 79 -9.03 -6.97 -3.24
N ARG A 80 -7.94 -6.97 -4.02
CA ARG A 80 -7.33 -5.74 -4.53
C ARG A 80 -8.35 -5.00 -5.40
N GLU A 81 -8.32 -3.67 -5.34
CA GLU A 81 -9.05 -2.83 -6.28
C GLU A 81 -8.39 -2.87 -7.66
N SER A 82 -9.25 -2.90 -8.69
CA SER A 82 -8.89 -2.78 -10.09
C SER A 82 -8.90 -1.30 -10.52
N PHE A 83 -8.48 -1.00 -11.75
CA PHE A 83 -8.62 0.36 -12.27
C PHE A 83 -10.09 0.71 -12.52
N GLU A 84 -10.91 -0.28 -12.87
CA GLU A 84 -12.35 -0.14 -13.02
C GLU A 84 -13.02 0.28 -11.69
N ASP A 85 -12.57 -0.28 -10.56
CA ASP A 85 -13.07 0.14 -9.24
C ASP A 85 -12.77 1.62 -8.95
N LEU A 86 -11.62 2.14 -9.41
CA LEU A 86 -11.20 3.53 -9.17
C LEU A 86 -12.03 4.56 -9.92
N VAL A 87 -12.60 4.16 -11.05
CA VAL A 87 -13.33 5.06 -11.96
C VAL A 87 -14.83 4.75 -12.01
N ARG A 88 -15.31 3.80 -11.19
CA ARG A 88 -16.73 3.39 -11.19
C ARG A 88 -17.73 4.51 -10.89
N CYS A 89 -17.26 5.61 -10.29
CA CYS A 89 -18.05 6.80 -9.98
C CYS A 89 -17.77 7.97 -10.94
N ASP A 90 -16.79 7.82 -11.83
CA ASP A 90 -16.45 8.84 -12.82
C ASP A 90 -17.49 8.75 -13.95
N LEU A 91 -18.03 9.91 -14.37
CA LEU A 91 -18.98 9.98 -15.48
C LEU A 91 -18.22 10.12 -16.80
N GLY A 92 -18.72 9.48 -17.84
CA GLY A 92 -18.13 9.59 -19.17
C GLY A 92 -18.38 10.95 -19.82
N PRO A 93 -17.66 11.25 -20.91
CA PRO A 93 -17.74 12.52 -21.62
C PRO A 93 -19.14 12.85 -22.17
N GLU A 94 -20.02 11.87 -22.32
CA GLU A 94 -21.43 12.06 -22.67
C GLU A 94 -22.19 12.96 -21.69
N THR A 95 -21.78 13.00 -20.43
CA THR A 95 -22.38 13.88 -19.41
C THR A 95 -21.98 15.34 -19.57
N LEU A 96 -20.90 15.64 -20.29
CA LEU A 96 -20.51 17.02 -20.61
C LEU A 96 -21.50 17.66 -21.60
N VAL A 97 -22.08 16.87 -22.51
CA VAL A 97 -23.07 17.35 -23.50
C VAL A 97 -24.39 17.72 -22.81
N ALA A 98 -24.75 17.04 -21.73
CA ALA A 98 -25.95 17.33 -20.94
C ALA A 98 -25.84 18.59 -20.07
N CYS A 99 -24.63 19.13 -19.87
CA CYS A 99 -24.37 20.33 -19.07
C CYS A 99 -24.16 21.61 -19.90
N ILE A 100 -24.22 21.53 -21.22
CA ILE A 100 -24.17 22.70 -22.11
C ILE A 100 -25.63 23.07 -22.43
N PRO A 101 -26.12 24.27 -22.05
CA PRO A 101 -27.51 24.68 -22.28
C PRO A 101 -27.86 24.81 -23.77
#